data_AF-A0A3M5TIS9-F1
#
_entry.id   AF-A0A3M5TIS9-F1
#
_cell.length_a   1.000
_cell.length_b   1.000
_cell.length_c   1.000
_cell.angle_alpha   90.00
_cell.angle_beta   90.00
_cell.angle_gamma   90.00
#
_symmetry.space_group_name_H-M   'P 1'
#
loop_
_entity.id
_entity.type
_entity.pdbx_description
1 polymer ?
#
loop_
_entity_poly.entity_id
_entity_poly.type
_entity_poly.pdbx_seq_one_letter_code
_entity_poly.pdbx_strand_id
1 'polypeptide(L)'
;MDVKDCVGIAFALVVSQVSADDYQWSFKNIAFFSSPEAACRDTLEKQFSVESSYTLVVEGSIHIAEIYYPLSGPVKAVTACRFSFRNRSEVEAGYNLVYSAENFGISRSGDGCGNGLEYNPTTGTCGVDKMQGLPAKNDCVGNPILPASGNKFEYEKDYVHSSGLAFGRFYNSLDGSWRHSYSAHLNITSESEYVSFVSEDGKAIFYKFSEGVYVGDSGNGSLVRLEAGWEYSSPANTVYQFDLTGRLTSVTEAGSIQYTQAYAGREVKVIVLNGQVLTFTEDARHQPLSFSSEGVIINYKYDADLHLTEVERVQNGVTARKHYHYEDPRNTGLLTGITDERGVRFATWSYDEKGRAVSSQHSDGAGLTQVAYNTDGSSTVTNELGKTTIYRYQQIGGIKRVISIEGEPSANCPASNSAYTYDDRGLMLTKTDAKGLVTTYTYDDRGLEVSRTEAGGTPVARTITTEWDPARFLPVKTVDDQRITSYRYDDQGREISRQSVAR
;
A
#
# COMPACT_ATOMS: atom_id res chain seq x y z
N MET A 1 -50.58 -1.57 9.54
CA MET A 1 -50.43 -2.29 8.26
C MET A 1 -48.95 -2.56 8.09
N ASP A 2 -48.66 -3.85 8.11
CA ASP A 2 -47.42 -4.63 7.98
C ASP A 2 -46.06 -3.95 7.93
N VAL A 3 -45.33 -4.18 9.04
CA VAL A 3 -43.91 -4.46 9.08
C VAL A 3 -43.74 -5.94 8.74
N LYS A 4 -43.25 -6.26 7.54
CA LYS A 4 -42.55 -7.52 7.23
C LYS A 4 -41.93 -7.45 5.84
N ASP A 5 -40.76 -8.08 5.74
CA ASP A 5 -39.99 -8.42 4.54
C ASP A 5 -38.88 -7.44 4.13
N CYS A 6 -37.72 -7.66 4.76
CA CYS A 6 -36.48 -7.96 4.04
C CYS A 6 -35.51 -8.64 5.01
N VAL A 7 -35.78 -9.93 5.30
CA VAL A 7 -34.74 -10.84 5.79
C VAL A 7 -33.98 -11.34 4.57
N GLY A 8 -32.94 -10.59 4.19
CA GLY A 8 -31.84 -11.12 3.39
C GLY A 8 -30.65 -11.24 4.32
N ILE A 9 -30.28 -12.46 4.70
CA ILE A 9 -28.99 -12.72 5.37
C ILE A 9 -27.92 -12.47 4.30
N ALA A 10 -27.47 -11.22 4.19
CA ALA A 10 -26.27 -10.84 3.49
C ALA A 10 -25.14 -10.84 4.54
N PHE A 11 -24.08 -11.60 4.29
CA PHE A 11 -22.86 -11.51 5.08
C PHE A 11 -22.32 -10.07 4.96
N ALA A 12 -22.57 -9.24 5.98
CA ALA A 12 -21.98 -7.93 6.11
C ALA A 12 -20.59 -8.10 6.76
N LEU A 13 -19.56 -7.52 6.15
CA LEU A 13 -18.25 -7.42 6.78
C LEU A 13 -18.27 -6.25 7.76
N VAL A 14 -17.88 -6.51 9.01
CA VAL A 14 -17.62 -5.46 10.01
C VAL A 14 -16.17 -5.01 9.83
N VAL A 15 -15.97 -3.72 9.59
CA VAL A 15 -14.64 -3.10 9.51
C VAL A 15 -14.46 -2.19 10.72
N SER A 16 -13.22 -2.01 11.16
CA SER A 16 -12.90 -1.08 12.24
C SER A 16 -13.29 0.37 11.89
N GLN A 17 -13.70 1.15 12.90
CA GLN A 17 -14.06 2.57 12.75
C GLN A 17 -12.93 3.40 12.13
N VAL A 18 -11.67 3.00 12.35
CA VAL A 18 -10.48 3.69 11.80
C VAL A 18 -10.53 3.76 10.28
N SER A 19 -10.96 2.70 9.58
CA SER A 19 -11.06 2.72 8.12
C SER A 19 -12.18 3.65 7.63
N ALA A 20 -13.18 3.95 8.47
CA ALA A 20 -14.30 4.81 8.09
C ALA A 20 -13.87 6.24 7.81
N ASP A 21 -12.88 6.74 8.55
CA ASP A 21 -12.32 8.09 8.42
C ASP A 21 -11.56 8.33 7.11
N ASP A 22 -11.28 7.27 6.35
CA ASP A 22 -10.63 7.37 5.05
C ASP A 22 -11.63 7.70 3.93
N TYR A 23 -12.94 7.55 4.19
CA TYR A 23 -13.99 7.72 3.19
C TYR A 23 -14.76 9.03 3.33
N GLN A 24 -15.40 9.46 2.24
CA GLN A 24 -16.40 10.52 2.29
C GLN A 24 -17.78 9.96 2.60
N TRP A 25 -18.41 10.52 3.62
CA TRP A 25 -19.74 10.15 4.11
C TRP A 25 -20.72 11.26 3.80
N SER A 26 -21.95 10.89 3.45
CA SER A 26 -23.02 11.87 3.24
C SER A 26 -24.35 11.35 3.76
N PHE A 27 -25.24 12.30 4.04
CA PHE A 27 -26.66 12.04 4.14
C PHE A 27 -27.33 12.43 2.82
N LYS A 28 -27.94 11.46 2.14
CA LYS A 28 -28.66 11.66 0.86
C LYS A 28 -27.83 12.37 -0.23
N ASN A 29 -26.51 12.24 -0.21
CA ASN A 29 -25.59 12.85 -1.19
C ASN A 29 -25.68 14.39 -1.29
N ILE A 30 -26.05 15.06 -0.19
CA ILE A 30 -26.20 16.53 -0.16
C ILE A 30 -24.88 17.21 0.24
N ALA A 31 -24.26 16.74 1.32
CA ALA A 31 -23.00 17.25 1.85
C ALA A 31 -22.08 16.09 2.22
N PHE A 32 -20.79 16.23 1.94
CA PHE A 32 -19.78 15.20 2.14
C PHE A 32 -18.85 15.56 3.31
N PHE A 33 -18.58 14.56 4.14
CA PHE A 33 -17.77 14.70 5.35
C PHE A 33 -16.69 13.63 5.37
N SER A 34 -15.53 13.96 5.92
CA SER A 34 -14.40 13.04 6.04
C SER A 34 -14.53 12.01 7.17
N SER A 35 -15.57 12.10 7.98
CA SER A 35 -15.89 11.06 8.97
C SER A 35 -17.40 10.84 9.07
N PRO A 36 -17.83 9.62 9.39
CA PRO A 36 -19.25 9.32 9.57
C PRO A 36 -19.84 10.07 10.77
N GLU A 37 -19.08 10.26 11.86
CA GLU A 37 -19.53 11.05 13.01
C GLU A 37 -19.78 12.51 12.65
N ALA A 38 -18.94 13.11 11.81
CA ALA A 38 -19.12 14.48 11.33
C ALA A 38 -20.36 14.59 10.44
N ALA A 39 -20.60 13.61 9.56
CA ALA A 39 -21.83 13.54 8.78
C ALA A 39 -23.07 13.41 9.67
N CYS A 40 -23.00 12.57 10.71
CA CYS A 40 -24.07 12.44 11.69
C CYS A 40 -24.32 13.74 12.46
N ARG A 41 -23.26 14.40 12.92
CA ARG A 41 -23.35 15.68 13.63
C ARG A 41 -24.04 16.74 12.77
N ASP A 42 -23.57 16.94 11.54
CA ASP A 42 -24.17 17.91 10.62
C ASP A 42 -25.63 17.57 10.29
N THR A 43 -25.91 16.29 10.03
CA THR A 43 -27.27 15.81 9.72
C THR A 43 -28.21 16.08 10.88
N LEU A 44 -27.81 15.70 12.10
CA LEU A 44 -28.62 15.91 13.30
C LEU A 44 -28.77 17.39 13.63
N GLU A 45 -27.70 18.19 13.57
CA GLU A 45 -27.77 19.63 13.79
C GLU A 45 -28.74 20.29 12.81
N LYS A 46 -28.70 19.96 11.50
CA LYS A 46 -29.61 20.55 10.50
C LYS A 46 -31.05 20.04 10.62
N GLN A 47 -31.26 18.74 10.77
CA GLN A 47 -32.61 18.18 10.85
C GLN A 47 -33.32 18.61 12.15
N PHE A 48 -32.63 18.56 13.28
CA PHE A 48 -33.21 18.97 14.56
C PHE A 48 -33.26 20.50 14.74
N SER A 49 -32.39 21.29 14.10
CA SER A 49 -32.53 22.76 14.13
C SER A 49 -33.67 23.28 13.25
N VAL A 50 -33.98 22.63 12.13
CA VAL A 50 -35.01 23.09 11.18
C VAL A 50 -36.39 22.52 11.52
N GLU A 51 -36.50 21.28 12.03
CA GLU A 51 -37.79 20.65 12.34
C GLU A 51 -38.18 20.68 13.83
N SER A 52 -37.23 20.81 14.78
CA SER A 52 -37.53 20.58 16.19
C SER A 52 -37.52 21.85 17.05
N SER A 53 -38.68 22.51 17.08
CA SER A 53 -39.01 23.41 18.21
C SER A 53 -39.10 22.65 19.54
N TYR A 54 -39.07 21.31 19.51
CA TYR A 54 -39.33 20.42 20.64
C TYR A 54 -38.13 19.57 21.08
N THR A 55 -36.97 19.60 20.42
CA THR A 55 -35.87 18.68 20.76
C THR A 55 -34.54 19.40 20.90
N LEU A 56 -33.78 19.04 21.94
CA LEU A 56 -32.44 19.53 22.22
C LEU A 56 -31.50 18.32 22.20
N VAL A 57 -30.59 18.25 21.23
CA VAL A 57 -29.56 17.21 21.19
C VAL A 57 -28.59 17.45 22.34
N VAL A 58 -28.24 16.39 23.09
CA VAL A 58 -27.25 16.48 24.17
C VAL A 58 -25.87 16.56 23.53
N GLU A 59 -25.19 17.69 23.71
CA GLU A 59 -23.82 17.87 23.21
C GLU A 59 -22.90 16.75 23.69
N GLY A 60 -22.07 16.24 22.78
CA GLY A 60 -21.14 15.15 23.05
C GLY A 60 -21.74 13.73 23.03
N SER A 61 -23.05 13.57 22.85
CA SER A 61 -23.70 12.23 22.79
C SER A 61 -23.81 11.64 21.38
N ILE A 62 -23.33 12.34 20.35
CA ILE A 62 -23.45 11.93 18.95
C ILE A 62 -22.31 10.95 18.61
N HIS A 63 -22.69 9.74 18.24
CA HIS A 63 -21.82 8.65 17.85
C HIS A 63 -22.42 7.92 16.63
N ILE A 64 -21.69 6.96 16.08
CA ILE A 64 -22.17 6.07 15.03
C ILE A 64 -22.48 4.68 15.58
N ALA A 65 -23.34 3.95 14.87
CA ALA A 65 -23.49 2.51 15.05
C ALA A 65 -22.36 1.75 14.35
N GLU A 66 -22.46 0.42 14.29
CA GLU A 66 -21.57 -0.37 13.46
C GLU A 66 -21.70 0.03 11.99
N ILE A 67 -20.63 -0.17 11.23
CA ILE A 67 -20.59 0.12 9.80
C ILE A 67 -20.85 -1.18 9.05
N TYR A 68 -21.78 -1.11 8.10
CA TYR A 68 -22.15 -2.21 7.24
C TYR A 68 -21.73 -1.92 5.80
N TYR A 69 -21.10 -2.90 5.14
CA TYR A 69 -20.66 -2.81 3.74
C TYR A 69 -21.56 -3.69 2.85
N PRO A 70 -22.46 -3.10 2.03
CA PRO A 70 -23.30 -3.85 1.11
C PRO A 70 -22.46 -4.51 0.02
N LEU A 71 -22.80 -5.76 -0.32
CA LEU A 71 -22.12 -6.50 -1.40
C LEU A 71 -22.38 -5.91 -2.80
N SER A 72 -23.46 -5.15 -2.97
CA SER A 72 -23.83 -4.55 -4.25
C SER A 72 -24.64 -3.27 -4.08
N GLY A 73 -24.67 -2.46 -5.13
CA GLY A 73 -25.41 -1.21 -5.17
C GLY A 73 -24.53 0.05 -5.16
N PRO A 74 -25.16 1.23 -5.26
CA PRO A 74 -24.47 2.53 -5.30
C PRO A 74 -23.93 2.95 -3.93
N VAL A 75 -24.47 2.40 -2.85
CA VAL A 75 -23.98 2.59 -1.48
C VAL A 75 -22.89 1.57 -1.21
N LYS A 76 -21.70 2.05 -0.85
CA LYS A 76 -20.53 1.20 -0.57
C LYS A 76 -20.37 0.90 0.91
N ALA A 77 -20.93 1.74 1.78
CA ALA A 77 -21.02 1.52 3.22
C ALA A 77 -22.17 2.33 3.81
N VAL A 78 -22.74 1.86 4.92
CA VAL A 78 -23.81 2.53 5.67
C VAL A 78 -23.61 2.38 7.16
N THR A 79 -23.91 3.42 7.93
CA THR A 79 -24.03 3.36 9.39
C THR A 79 -25.16 4.27 9.87
N ALA A 80 -25.68 4.01 11.06
CA ALA A 80 -26.74 4.82 11.67
C ALA A 80 -26.16 5.81 12.69
N CYS A 81 -26.78 6.98 12.82
CA CYS A 81 -26.42 7.95 13.84
C CYS A 81 -27.06 7.59 15.18
N ARG A 82 -26.24 7.46 16.22
CA ARG A 82 -26.64 7.30 17.62
C ARG A 82 -26.52 8.63 18.34
N PHE A 83 -27.55 9.04 19.04
CA PHE A 83 -27.52 10.31 19.78
C PHE A 83 -28.49 10.28 20.96
N SER A 84 -28.19 11.11 21.96
CA SER A 84 -29.11 11.40 23.05
C SER A 84 -29.74 12.78 22.88
N PHE A 85 -30.99 12.92 23.32
CA PHE A 85 -31.72 14.16 23.23
C PHE A 85 -32.64 14.36 24.43
N ARG A 86 -33.06 15.61 24.63
CA ARG A 86 -34.10 16.02 25.59
C ARG A 86 -35.24 16.69 24.84
N ASN A 87 -36.47 16.50 25.31
CA ASN A 87 -37.59 17.27 24.81
C ASN A 87 -37.59 18.67 25.44
N ARG A 88 -37.69 19.72 24.62
CA ARG A 88 -37.64 21.12 25.07
C ARG A 88 -38.79 21.43 26.04
N SER A 89 -40.01 20.97 25.76
CA SER A 89 -41.17 21.18 26.63
C SER A 89 -41.02 20.54 28.02
N GLU A 90 -40.34 19.39 28.10
CA GLU A 90 -40.06 18.72 29.36
C GLU A 90 -39.00 19.46 30.17
N VAL A 91 -37.96 19.95 29.50
CA VAL A 91 -36.92 20.80 30.12
C VAL A 91 -37.54 22.10 30.64
N GLU A 92 -38.41 22.74 29.86
CA GLU A 92 -39.15 23.95 30.27
C GLU A 92 -40.10 23.68 31.44
N ALA A 93 -40.68 22.48 31.52
CA ALA A 93 -41.48 22.02 32.65
C ALA A 93 -40.66 21.55 33.87
N GLY A 94 -39.33 21.62 33.80
CA GLY A 94 -38.42 21.31 34.92
C GLY A 94 -37.96 19.84 35.01
N TYR A 95 -38.27 19.01 34.01
CA TYR A 95 -37.80 17.62 33.94
C TYR A 95 -36.42 17.54 33.27
N ASN A 96 -35.62 16.53 33.64
CA ASN A 96 -34.31 16.27 33.04
C ASN A 96 -34.23 14.82 32.52
N LEU A 97 -35.17 14.46 31.64
CA LEU A 97 -35.20 13.15 31.00
C LEU A 97 -34.30 13.16 29.77
N VAL A 98 -33.48 12.13 29.63
CA VAL A 98 -32.59 11.92 28.49
C VAL A 98 -33.03 10.67 27.74
N TYR A 99 -33.33 10.84 26.46
CA TYR A 99 -33.69 9.77 25.55
C TYR A 99 -32.51 9.46 24.64
N SER A 100 -32.45 8.23 24.13
CA SER A 100 -31.46 7.84 23.13
C SER A 100 -32.17 7.27 21.91
N ALA A 101 -31.68 7.62 20.73
CA ALA A 101 -32.17 7.11 19.46
C ALA A 101 -31.01 6.68 18.58
N GLU A 102 -31.27 5.66 17.77
CA GLU A 102 -30.46 5.30 16.62
C GLU A 102 -31.34 5.51 15.39
N ASN A 103 -31.09 6.59 14.65
CA ASN A 103 -31.90 6.96 13.50
C ASN A 103 -31.03 7.72 12.50
N PHE A 104 -31.43 7.74 11.23
CA PHE A 104 -30.70 8.32 10.10
C PHE A 104 -29.47 7.50 9.69
N GLY A 105 -29.62 6.75 8.60
CA GLY A 105 -28.51 6.11 7.91
C GLY A 105 -27.70 7.16 7.14
N ILE A 106 -26.42 7.31 7.46
CA ILE A 106 -25.46 7.98 6.60
C ILE A 106 -24.81 6.94 5.71
N SER A 107 -24.54 7.32 4.47
CA SER A 107 -24.04 6.41 3.45
C SER A 107 -22.78 6.96 2.82
N ARG A 108 -21.86 6.04 2.57
CA ARG A 108 -20.80 6.23 1.59
C ARG A 108 -21.36 5.89 0.21
N SER A 109 -21.27 6.83 -0.73
CA SER A 109 -21.62 6.64 -2.13
C SER A 109 -20.49 7.13 -3.03
N GLY A 110 -20.20 6.40 -4.11
CA GLY A 110 -19.14 6.75 -5.06
C GLY A 110 -17.72 6.54 -4.54
N ASP A 111 -16.76 7.16 -5.23
CA ASP A 111 -15.33 6.93 -5.09
C ASP A 111 -14.63 8.00 -4.21
N GLY A 112 -15.41 8.78 -3.44
CA GLY A 112 -14.89 9.87 -2.62
C GLY A 112 -14.14 9.38 -1.39
N CYS A 113 -12.87 9.78 -1.27
CA CYS A 113 -12.06 9.58 -0.08
C CYS A 113 -11.72 10.92 0.60
N GLY A 114 -11.52 10.87 1.92
CA GLY A 114 -11.07 12.03 2.70
C GLY A 114 -9.60 12.35 2.45
N ASN A 115 -9.16 13.54 2.86
CA ASN A 115 -7.73 13.89 2.99
C ASN A 115 -6.87 13.71 1.71
N GLY A 116 -7.48 13.82 0.52
CA GLY A 116 -6.78 13.67 -0.76
C GLY A 116 -6.34 12.23 -1.07
N LEU A 117 -6.90 11.23 -0.39
CA LEU A 117 -6.79 9.82 -0.77
C LEU A 117 -7.62 9.53 -2.03
N GLU A 118 -7.33 8.41 -2.69
CA GLU A 118 -8.08 7.93 -3.85
C GLU A 118 -8.70 6.57 -3.54
N TYR A 119 -9.94 6.37 -3.96
CA TYR A 119 -10.59 5.08 -3.77
C TYR A 119 -10.04 4.09 -4.76
N ASN A 120 -9.60 2.94 -4.26
CA ASN A 120 -9.30 1.81 -5.09
C ASN A 120 -10.53 0.89 -5.21
N PRO A 121 -11.16 0.78 -6.40
CA PRO A 121 -12.30 -0.10 -6.62
C PRO A 121 -11.95 -1.58 -6.64
N THR A 122 -10.67 -1.96 -6.75
CA THR A 122 -10.23 -3.37 -6.73
C THR A 122 -10.04 -3.91 -5.32
N THR A 123 -9.56 -3.10 -4.36
CA THR A 123 -9.42 -3.50 -2.95
C THR A 123 -10.57 -3.01 -2.08
N GLY A 124 -11.33 -2.01 -2.53
CA GLY A 124 -12.37 -1.39 -1.73
C GLY A 124 -11.84 -0.43 -0.66
N THR A 125 -10.55 -0.07 -0.69
CA THR A 125 -9.89 0.80 0.30
C THR A 125 -9.47 2.15 -0.28
N CYS A 126 -9.20 3.15 0.57
CA CYS A 126 -8.75 4.48 0.13
C CYS A 126 -7.23 4.62 0.27
N GLY A 127 -6.51 4.69 -0.86
CA GLY A 127 -5.13 5.19 -1.02
C GLY A 127 -3.98 4.50 -0.27
N VAL A 128 -4.27 3.65 0.72
CA VAL A 128 -3.26 3.00 1.56
C VAL A 128 -2.53 1.88 0.84
N ASP A 129 -3.17 1.22 -0.10
CA ASP A 129 -2.59 0.18 -0.95
C ASP A 129 -1.48 0.71 -1.87
N LYS A 130 -1.57 1.95 -2.34
CA LYS A 130 -0.47 2.63 -3.04
C LYS A 130 0.76 2.87 -2.14
N MET A 131 0.59 2.81 -0.81
CA MET A 131 1.65 2.98 0.19
C MET A 131 2.12 1.65 0.82
N GLN A 132 1.69 0.52 0.27
CA GLN A 132 2.25 -0.80 0.56
C GLN A 132 3.58 -1.01 -0.18
N GLY A 133 4.25 -2.11 0.16
CA GLY A 133 5.52 -2.48 -0.43
C GLY A 133 6.70 -1.96 0.35
N LEU A 134 7.89 -2.31 -0.15
CA LEU A 134 9.13 -1.85 0.44
C LEU A 134 9.19 -0.32 0.31
N PRO A 135 9.36 0.43 1.42
CA PRO A 135 9.52 1.87 1.36
C PRO A 135 10.65 2.23 0.39
N ALA A 136 10.39 3.19 -0.51
CA ALA A 136 11.45 3.76 -1.32
C ALA A 136 12.57 4.19 -0.37
N LYS A 137 13.80 3.74 -0.66
CA LYS A 137 14.94 3.84 0.27
C LYS A 137 15.19 5.29 0.67
N ASN A 138 14.60 5.69 1.78
CA ASN A 138 14.92 6.89 2.52
C ASN A 138 15.69 6.39 3.73
N ASP A 139 16.99 6.66 3.76
CA ASP A 139 17.97 6.03 4.66
C ASP A 139 17.73 6.26 6.17
N CYS A 140 16.59 6.83 6.57
CA CYS A 140 16.33 7.24 7.95
C CYS A 140 15.29 6.46 8.74
N VAL A 141 14.83 5.30 8.24
CA VAL A 141 13.84 4.50 8.95
C VAL A 141 14.30 3.05 9.02
N GLY A 142 14.59 2.60 10.25
CA GLY A 142 15.06 1.24 10.52
C GLY A 142 13.94 0.20 10.43
N ASN A 143 14.28 -0.97 9.87
CA ASN A 143 13.46 -2.19 9.79
C ASN A 143 11.98 -1.96 9.43
N PRO A 144 11.64 -1.71 8.15
CA PRO A 144 11.21 -0.38 7.78
C PRO A 144 9.75 -0.15 8.13
N ILE A 145 9.53 0.93 8.88
CA ILE A 145 8.25 1.63 8.92
C ILE A 145 8.26 2.65 7.77
N LEU A 146 7.19 2.77 6.99
CA LEU A 146 7.02 3.89 6.07
C LEU A 146 6.50 5.09 6.87
N PRO A 147 7.26 6.18 7.14
CA PRO A 147 6.79 7.24 8.03
C PRO A 147 5.60 8.03 7.48
N ALA A 148 5.32 7.91 6.17
CA ALA A 148 4.18 8.57 5.55
C ALA A 148 2.84 7.94 5.94
N SER A 149 2.79 6.60 6.02
CA SER A 149 1.57 5.81 6.27
C SER A 149 1.57 5.07 7.60
N GLY A 150 2.76 4.78 8.14
CA GLY A 150 2.96 3.85 9.24
C GLY A 150 2.87 2.38 8.86
N ASN A 151 2.96 2.06 7.56
CA ASN A 151 3.11 0.70 7.11
C ASN A 151 4.39 0.10 7.69
N LYS A 152 4.28 -0.91 8.54
CA LYS A 152 5.40 -1.76 8.89
C LYS A 152 5.54 -2.83 7.80
N PHE A 153 6.67 -2.80 7.12
CA PHE A 153 7.03 -3.79 6.11
C PHE A 153 8.06 -4.77 6.66
N GLU A 154 7.82 -6.07 6.57
CA GLU A 154 8.79 -7.12 6.98
C GLU A 154 9.09 -8.05 5.82
N TYR A 155 10.37 -8.41 5.64
CA TYR A 155 10.80 -9.41 4.67
C TYR A 155 11.52 -10.56 5.37
N GLU A 156 10.99 -11.77 5.20
CA GLU A 156 11.59 -13.01 5.68
C GLU A 156 12.10 -13.83 4.49
N LYS A 157 13.38 -14.18 4.51
CA LYS A 157 14.00 -15.01 3.47
C LYS A 157 13.99 -16.47 3.93
N ASP A 158 13.17 -17.30 3.31
CA ASP A 158 12.93 -18.67 3.78
C ASP A 158 13.80 -19.72 3.07
N TYR A 159 14.10 -19.49 1.78
CA TYR A 159 14.89 -20.41 0.95
C TYR A 159 15.73 -19.66 -0.09
N VAL A 160 16.96 -20.12 -0.30
CA VAL A 160 17.83 -19.69 -1.40
C VAL A 160 18.52 -20.91 -1.96
N HIS A 161 18.48 -21.06 -3.27
CA HIS A 161 19.24 -22.04 -4.01
C HIS A 161 20.53 -21.43 -4.60
N SER A 162 21.51 -22.29 -4.86
CA SER A 162 22.79 -21.92 -5.50
C SER A 162 22.65 -21.27 -6.89
N SER A 163 21.53 -21.51 -7.59
CA SER A 163 21.20 -20.90 -8.88
C SER A 163 20.74 -19.44 -8.77
N GLY A 164 20.52 -18.93 -7.55
CA GLY A 164 19.92 -17.62 -7.30
C GLY A 164 18.39 -17.66 -7.12
N LEU A 165 17.74 -18.81 -7.37
CA LEU A 165 16.32 -18.97 -7.11
C LEU A 165 16.03 -18.91 -5.60
N ALA A 166 15.05 -18.11 -5.19
CA ALA A 166 14.79 -17.86 -3.78
C ALA A 166 13.29 -17.78 -3.49
N PHE A 167 12.91 -18.22 -2.30
CA PHE A 167 11.56 -18.04 -1.77
C PHE A 167 11.66 -17.22 -0.49
N GLY A 168 10.91 -16.13 -0.43
CA GLY A 168 10.74 -15.35 0.79
C GLY A 168 9.34 -14.79 0.86
N ARG A 169 9.07 -14.09 1.96
CA ARG A 169 7.75 -13.57 2.29
C ARG A 169 7.81 -12.11 2.69
N PHE A 170 6.75 -11.38 2.37
CA PHE A 170 6.60 -9.96 2.60
C PHE A 170 5.34 -9.70 3.42
N TYR A 171 5.47 -8.92 4.49
CA TYR A 171 4.35 -8.47 5.32
C TYR A 171 4.14 -6.97 5.14
N ASN A 172 2.88 -6.54 5.14
CA ASN A 172 2.49 -5.14 5.26
C ASN A 172 1.48 -4.99 6.41
N SER A 173 1.74 -4.09 7.36
CA SER A 173 0.77 -3.84 8.44
C SER A 173 -0.50 -3.13 7.97
N LEU A 174 -0.48 -2.54 6.77
CA LEU A 174 -1.67 -1.89 6.18
C LEU A 174 -2.76 -2.89 5.80
N ASP A 175 -2.43 -4.15 5.55
CA ASP A 175 -3.41 -5.21 5.26
C ASP A 175 -3.23 -6.48 6.09
N GLY A 176 -2.24 -6.50 6.99
CA GLY A 176 -1.97 -7.61 7.90
C GLY A 176 -1.57 -8.92 7.22
N SER A 177 -1.26 -8.90 5.92
CA SER A 177 -1.12 -10.12 5.12
C SER A 177 0.34 -10.42 4.78
N TRP A 178 0.69 -11.71 4.85
CA TRP A 178 1.98 -12.23 4.38
C TRP A 178 1.85 -12.74 2.95
N ARG A 179 2.61 -12.16 2.03
CA ARG A 179 2.73 -12.57 0.62
C ARG A 179 4.06 -13.26 0.35
N HIS A 180 4.24 -13.88 -0.81
CA HIS A 180 5.48 -14.56 -1.17
C HIS A 180 6.12 -13.99 -2.44
N SER A 181 7.40 -14.29 -2.70
CA SER A 181 8.19 -13.80 -3.85
C SER A 181 7.63 -14.09 -5.25
N TYR A 182 6.50 -14.78 -5.35
CA TYR A 182 5.86 -15.17 -6.61
C TYR A 182 4.37 -14.80 -6.65
N SER A 183 3.91 -13.95 -5.72
CA SER A 183 2.50 -13.62 -5.52
C SER A 183 2.04 -12.41 -6.32
N ALA A 184 2.83 -11.89 -7.27
CA ALA A 184 2.36 -10.80 -8.10
C ALA A 184 1.11 -11.24 -8.87
N HIS A 185 0.09 -10.40 -8.92
CA HIS A 185 -1.22 -10.75 -9.47
C HIS A 185 -1.97 -9.51 -9.97
N LEU A 186 -3.06 -9.75 -10.70
CA LEU A 186 -4.03 -8.71 -11.04
C LEU A 186 -5.30 -8.88 -10.22
N ASN A 187 -5.76 -7.80 -9.57
CA ASN A 187 -7.17 -7.72 -9.14
C ASN A 187 -7.97 -7.05 -10.25
N ILE A 188 -9.05 -7.69 -10.68
CA ILE A 188 -9.86 -7.28 -11.83
C ILE A 188 -11.30 -7.12 -11.36
N THR A 189 -11.90 -5.95 -11.55
CA THR A 189 -13.32 -5.74 -11.20
C THR A 189 -14.25 -6.49 -12.14
N SER A 190 -15.52 -6.64 -11.74
CA SER A 190 -16.57 -7.03 -12.67
C SER A 190 -16.54 -6.13 -13.91
N GLU A 191 -16.65 -6.72 -15.10
CA GLU A 191 -16.56 -6.03 -16.41
C GLU A 191 -15.16 -5.50 -16.78
N SER A 192 -14.13 -5.72 -15.94
CA SER A 192 -12.74 -5.30 -16.20
C SER A 192 -12.56 -3.78 -16.39
N GLU A 193 -13.49 -2.95 -15.87
CA GLU A 193 -13.35 -1.49 -15.93
C GLU A 193 -12.10 -1.00 -15.15
N TYR A 194 -11.81 -1.64 -14.01
CA TYR A 194 -10.63 -1.35 -13.20
C TYR A 194 -9.79 -2.60 -12.99
N VAL A 195 -8.48 -2.43 -13.08
CA VAL A 195 -7.50 -3.48 -12.85
C VAL A 195 -6.35 -2.92 -12.01
N SER A 196 -5.90 -3.68 -11.02
CA SER A 196 -4.69 -3.35 -10.28
C SER A 196 -3.63 -4.41 -10.46
N PHE A 197 -2.43 -4.01 -10.85
CA PHE A 197 -1.25 -4.85 -10.69
C PHE A 197 -0.76 -4.74 -9.26
N VAL A 198 -0.65 -5.88 -8.56
CA VAL A 198 -0.09 -5.97 -7.21
C VAL A 198 1.23 -6.71 -7.33
N SER A 199 2.34 -6.07 -6.94
CA SER A 199 3.65 -6.73 -6.87
C SER A 199 3.76 -7.68 -5.68
N GLU A 200 4.79 -8.51 -5.67
CA GLU A 200 5.10 -9.47 -4.61
C GLU A 200 5.26 -8.83 -3.22
N ASP A 201 5.70 -7.57 -3.17
CA ASP A 201 5.83 -6.79 -1.94
C ASP A 201 4.49 -6.19 -1.46
N GLY A 202 3.41 -6.35 -2.21
CA GLY A 202 2.08 -5.84 -1.92
C GLY A 202 1.77 -4.48 -2.53
N LYS A 203 2.76 -3.76 -3.10
CA LYS A 203 2.48 -2.47 -3.72
C LYS A 203 1.51 -2.63 -4.90
N ALA A 204 0.46 -1.82 -4.91
CA ALA A 204 -0.54 -1.84 -5.97
C ALA A 204 -0.40 -0.63 -6.92
N ILE A 205 -0.60 -0.88 -8.21
CA ILE A 205 -0.68 0.11 -9.28
C ILE A 205 -2.03 -0.03 -9.96
N PHE A 206 -2.76 1.08 -10.07
CA PHE A 206 -4.14 1.10 -10.55
C PHE A 206 -4.24 1.54 -12.00
N TYR A 207 -5.12 0.85 -12.72
CA TYR A 207 -5.45 1.12 -14.11
C TYR A 207 -6.97 1.17 -14.29
N LYS A 208 -7.42 2.20 -15.01
CA LYS A 208 -8.80 2.36 -15.45
C LYS A 208 -8.89 2.19 -16.97
N PHE A 209 -9.86 1.41 -17.44
CA PHE A 209 -10.13 1.29 -18.86
C PHE A 209 -10.77 2.59 -19.40
N SER A 210 -10.16 3.16 -20.44
CA SER A 210 -10.64 4.37 -21.11
C SER A 210 -10.24 4.33 -22.58
N GLU A 211 -11.19 4.57 -23.48
CA GLU A 211 -10.95 4.68 -24.94
C GLU A 211 -10.15 3.51 -25.56
N GLY A 212 -10.35 2.28 -25.05
CA GLY A 212 -9.68 1.09 -25.58
C GLY A 212 -8.34 0.76 -24.94
N VAL A 213 -7.86 1.56 -23.98
CA VAL A 213 -6.58 1.35 -23.27
C VAL A 213 -6.75 1.39 -21.76
N TYR A 214 -5.83 0.78 -21.03
CA TYR A 214 -5.76 0.85 -19.57
C TYR A 214 -4.83 1.99 -19.16
N VAL A 215 -5.39 3.00 -18.50
CA VAL A 215 -4.68 4.22 -18.09
C VAL A 215 -4.44 4.17 -16.58
N GLY A 216 -3.18 4.34 -16.18
CA GLY A 216 -2.76 4.44 -14.78
C GLY A 216 -1.90 5.68 -14.54
N ASP A 217 -1.50 5.89 -13.29
CA ASP A 217 -0.59 6.97 -12.90
C ASP A 217 0.71 6.92 -13.72
N SER A 218 1.13 8.06 -14.28
CA SER A 218 2.32 8.11 -15.14
C SER A 218 3.58 7.59 -14.45
N GLY A 219 4.45 6.95 -15.22
CA GLY A 219 5.70 6.37 -14.70
C GLY A 219 5.53 5.07 -13.91
N ASN A 220 4.34 4.46 -13.88
CA ASN A 220 4.10 3.17 -13.20
C ASN A 220 3.94 1.98 -14.15
N GLY A 221 4.50 2.05 -15.37
CA GLY A 221 4.42 0.97 -16.34
C GLY A 221 3.08 0.91 -17.08
N SER A 222 2.92 -0.07 -17.97
CA SER A 222 1.74 -0.23 -18.83
C SER A 222 1.07 -1.58 -18.62
N LEU A 223 -0.26 -1.57 -18.61
CA LEU A 223 -1.08 -2.78 -18.58
C LEU A 223 -1.82 -2.95 -19.92
N VAL A 224 -1.78 -4.15 -20.49
CA VAL A 224 -2.44 -4.48 -21.76
C VAL A 224 -3.25 -5.75 -21.60
N ARG A 225 -4.47 -5.75 -22.14
CA ARG A 225 -5.29 -6.97 -22.28
C ARG A 225 -4.91 -7.70 -23.55
N LEU A 226 -4.56 -8.98 -23.43
CA LEU A 226 -4.28 -9.89 -24.54
C LEU A 226 -5.47 -10.85 -24.76
N GLU A 227 -5.43 -11.60 -25.87
CA GLU A 227 -6.45 -12.62 -26.17
C GLU A 227 -6.46 -13.74 -25.10
N ALA A 228 -5.28 -14.23 -24.72
CA ALA A 228 -5.11 -15.35 -23.79
C ALA A 228 -4.83 -14.93 -22.33
N GLY A 229 -4.84 -13.64 -22.03
CA GLY A 229 -4.40 -13.16 -20.71
C GLY A 229 -4.14 -11.65 -20.65
N TRP A 230 -3.16 -11.27 -19.85
CA TRP A 230 -2.77 -9.88 -19.62
C TRP A 230 -1.27 -9.73 -19.56
N GLU A 231 -0.78 -8.56 -19.94
CA GLU A 231 0.63 -8.19 -19.82
C GLU A 231 0.77 -6.91 -19.02
N TYR A 232 1.63 -6.91 -18.01
CA TYR A 232 2.12 -5.71 -17.36
C TYR A 232 3.61 -5.54 -17.67
N SER A 233 3.98 -4.37 -18.19
CA SER A 233 5.37 -3.97 -18.42
C SER A 233 5.77 -2.89 -17.42
N SER A 234 6.72 -3.18 -16.55
CA SER A 234 7.20 -2.25 -15.53
C SER A 234 8.09 -1.14 -16.11
N PRO A 235 8.29 -0.02 -15.40
CA PRO A 235 9.26 1.00 -15.78
C PRO A 235 10.71 0.49 -15.88
N ALA A 236 11.02 -0.60 -15.17
CA ALA A 236 12.32 -1.28 -15.24
C ALA A 236 12.39 -2.30 -16.40
N ASN A 237 11.38 -2.33 -17.27
CA ASN A 237 11.26 -3.24 -18.40
C ASN A 237 11.23 -4.73 -18.00
N THR A 238 10.68 -5.02 -16.82
CA THR A 238 10.25 -6.37 -16.45
C THR A 238 8.84 -6.58 -16.97
N VAL A 239 8.61 -7.68 -17.67
CA VAL A 239 7.31 -8.04 -18.25
C VAL A 239 6.72 -9.19 -17.44
N TYR A 240 5.51 -8.98 -16.94
CA TYR A 240 4.71 -9.94 -16.21
C TYR A 240 3.54 -10.36 -17.09
N GLN A 241 3.37 -11.67 -17.28
CA GLN A 241 2.24 -12.23 -18.04
C GLN A 241 1.27 -12.90 -17.07
N PHE A 242 -0.03 -12.67 -17.23
CA PHE A 242 -1.08 -13.24 -16.40
C PHE A 242 -2.11 -13.99 -17.23
N ASP A 243 -2.76 -14.99 -16.63
CA ASP A 243 -3.94 -15.60 -17.24
C ASP A 243 -5.16 -14.66 -17.18
N LEU A 244 -6.27 -15.04 -17.82
CA LEU A 244 -7.50 -14.25 -17.87
C LEU A 244 -8.09 -13.92 -16.48
N THR A 245 -7.72 -14.68 -15.44
CA THR A 245 -8.17 -14.49 -14.05
C THR A 245 -7.20 -13.65 -13.22
N GLY A 246 -6.08 -13.21 -13.80
CA GLY A 246 -5.09 -12.37 -13.12
C GLY A 246 -3.99 -13.13 -12.39
N ARG A 247 -3.85 -14.44 -12.59
CA ARG A 247 -2.75 -15.22 -11.98
C ARG A 247 -1.48 -15.14 -12.82
N LEU A 248 -0.34 -14.90 -12.17
CA LEU A 248 0.95 -14.74 -12.84
C LEU A 248 1.42 -16.04 -13.49
N THR A 249 1.67 -16.01 -14.79
CA THR A 249 2.11 -17.18 -15.59
C THR A 249 3.59 -17.13 -15.95
N SER A 250 4.18 -15.94 -16.13
CA SER A 250 5.62 -15.81 -16.38
C SER A 250 6.15 -14.42 -16.06
N VAL A 251 7.44 -14.35 -15.76
CA VAL A 251 8.20 -13.10 -15.64
C VAL A 251 9.37 -13.13 -16.61
N THR A 252 9.51 -12.05 -17.38
CA THR A 252 10.57 -11.85 -18.36
C THR A 252 11.35 -10.59 -18.00
N GLU A 253 12.66 -10.69 -17.93
CA GLU A 253 13.56 -9.56 -17.69
C GLU A 253 14.58 -9.49 -18.81
N ALA A 254 14.79 -8.28 -19.33
CA ALA A 254 15.70 -8.04 -20.46
C ALA A 254 15.50 -9.05 -21.59
N GLY A 255 14.23 -9.33 -21.94
CA GLY A 255 13.82 -10.26 -23.00
C GLY A 255 14.08 -11.75 -22.75
N SER A 256 14.47 -12.12 -21.53
CA SER A 256 14.69 -13.52 -21.12
C SER A 256 13.68 -13.92 -20.05
N ILE A 257 12.96 -15.02 -20.28
CA ILE A 257 12.05 -15.58 -19.27
C ILE A 257 12.88 -16.00 -18.06
N GLN A 258 12.61 -15.41 -16.91
CA GLN A 258 13.26 -15.75 -15.66
C GLN A 258 12.64 -17.03 -15.09
N TYR A 259 11.31 -17.07 -15.05
CA TYR A 259 10.55 -18.25 -14.64
C TYR A 259 9.13 -18.25 -15.23
N THR A 260 8.52 -19.43 -15.23
CA THR A 260 7.08 -19.63 -15.46
C THR A 260 6.41 -20.22 -14.22
N GLN A 261 5.09 -20.05 -14.12
CA GLN A 261 4.29 -20.65 -13.07
C GLN A 261 3.20 -21.55 -13.62
N ALA A 262 2.99 -22.68 -12.96
CA ALA A 262 1.88 -23.59 -13.21
C ALA A 262 1.05 -23.77 -11.94
N TYR A 263 -0.27 -23.82 -12.10
CA TYR A 263 -1.23 -23.90 -11.00
C TYR A 263 -2.03 -25.20 -11.05
N ALA A 264 -2.19 -25.86 -9.91
CA ALA A 264 -3.05 -27.03 -9.73
C ALA A 264 -3.82 -26.91 -8.39
N GLY A 265 -5.03 -26.33 -8.46
CA GLY A 265 -5.77 -25.96 -7.25
C GLY A 265 -5.00 -24.88 -6.49
N ARG A 266 -4.57 -25.19 -5.25
CA ARG A 266 -3.75 -24.32 -4.41
C ARG A 266 -2.24 -24.50 -4.63
N GLU A 267 -1.83 -25.56 -5.35
CA GLU A 267 -0.42 -25.81 -5.63
C GLU A 267 0.08 -24.90 -6.74
N VAL A 268 1.24 -24.28 -6.51
CA VAL A 268 1.98 -23.45 -7.45
C VAL A 268 3.35 -24.06 -7.67
N LYS A 269 3.74 -24.18 -8.94
CA LYS A 269 5.09 -24.61 -9.35
C LYS A 269 5.77 -23.48 -10.09
N VAL A 270 6.92 -23.06 -9.59
CA VAL A 270 7.80 -22.10 -10.26
C VAL A 270 8.88 -22.88 -11.00
N ILE A 271 8.98 -22.67 -12.31
CA ILE A 271 9.88 -23.40 -13.21
C ILE A 271 10.81 -22.39 -13.87
N VAL A 272 12.12 -22.52 -13.63
CA VAL A 272 13.15 -21.70 -14.29
C VAL A 272 13.72 -22.40 -15.52
N LEU A 273 14.39 -21.66 -16.41
CA LEU A 273 14.88 -22.16 -17.71
C LEU A 273 15.84 -23.35 -17.63
N ASN A 274 16.59 -23.51 -16.53
CA ASN A 274 17.49 -24.65 -16.35
C ASN A 274 16.76 -25.93 -15.87
N GLY A 275 15.42 -25.89 -15.76
CA GLY A 275 14.58 -27.02 -15.35
C GLY A 275 14.40 -27.17 -13.84
N GLN A 276 15.01 -26.29 -13.02
CA GLN A 276 14.79 -26.31 -11.58
C GLN A 276 13.34 -25.88 -11.23
N VAL A 277 12.78 -26.52 -10.20
CA VAL A 277 11.40 -26.30 -9.76
C VAL A 277 11.35 -26.00 -8.27
N LEU A 278 10.56 -24.98 -7.91
CA LEU A 278 10.06 -24.79 -6.55
C LEU A 278 8.57 -25.13 -6.52
N THR A 279 8.12 -25.80 -5.47
CA THR A 279 6.70 -26.07 -5.27
C THR A 279 6.25 -25.50 -3.94
N PHE A 280 5.11 -24.83 -3.94
CA PHE A 280 4.47 -24.34 -2.72
C PHE A 280 2.95 -24.41 -2.89
N THR A 281 2.23 -24.23 -1.80
CA THR A 281 0.77 -24.03 -1.85
C THR A 281 0.43 -22.68 -1.26
N GLU A 282 -0.64 -22.05 -1.76
CA GLU A 282 -1.13 -20.75 -1.29
C GLU A 282 -2.63 -20.78 -0.98
N ASP A 283 -3.11 -19.81 -0.21
CA ASP A 283 -4.53 -19.54 -0.04
C ASP A 283 -5.07 -18.52 -1.05
N ALA A 284 -6.34 -18.13 -0.91
CA ALA A 284 -6.98 -17.16 -1.81
C ALA A 284 -6.48 -15.72 -1.63
N ARG A 285 -5.71 -15.42 -0.58
CA ARG A 285 -5.06 -14.12 -0.32
C ARG A 285 -3.58 -14.13 -0.75
N HIS A 286 -3.13 -15.18 -1.44
CA HIS A 286 -1.74 -15.41 -1.82
C HIS A 286 -0.78 -15.54 -0.62
N GLN A 287 -1.29 -16.05 0.51
CA GLN A 287 -0.47 -16.40 1.66
C GLN A 287 0.06 -17.82 1.49
N PRO A 288 1.37 -18.07 1.69
CA PRO A 288 1.93 -19.41 1.52
C PRO A 288 1.47 -20.33 2.65
N LEU A 289 1.06 -21.54 2.32
CA LEU A 289 0.60 -22.59 3.26
C LEU A 289 1.66 -23.68 3.45
N SER A 290 2.38 -24.02 2.39
CA SER A 290 3.53 -24.92 2.44
C SER A 290 4.55 -24.59 1.35
N PHE A 291 5.80 -24.99 1.53
CA PHE A 291 6.87 -24.92 0.53
C PHE A 291 7.71 -26.21 0.56
N SER A 292 8.15 -26.67 -0.59
CA SER A 292 9.04 -27.82 -0.73
C SER A 292 10.01 -27.66 -1.90
N SER A 293 11.31 -27.77 -1.62
CA SER A 293 12.37 -27.89 -2.63
C SER A 293 13.64 -28.49 -2.02
N GLU A 294 14.31 -29.38 -2.76
CA GLU A 294 15.64 -29.93 -2.41
C GLU A 294 15.79 -30.43 -0.96
N GLY A 295 14.77 -31.13 -0.44
CA GLY A 295 14.78 -31.65 0.93
C GLY A 295 14.57 -30.61 2.03
N VAL A 296 14.26 -29.37 1.66
CA VAL A 296 13.71 -28.34 2.54
C VAL A 296 12.19 -28.36 2.43
N ILE A 297 11.51 -28.53 3.56
CA ILE A 297 10.06 -28.41 3.69
C ILE A 297 9.77 -27.28 4.67
N ILE A 298 8.84 -26.39 4.33
CA ILE A 298 8.38 -25.33 5.22
C ILE A 298 6.87 -25.38 5.30
N ASN A 299 6.33 -25.40 6.52
CA ASN A 299 4.90 -25.32 6.79
C ASN A 299 4.60 -23.98 7.45
N TYR A 300 3.57 -23.30 6.95
CA TYR A 300 3.12 -22.00 7.46
C TYR A 300 1.79 -22.21 8.18
N LYS A 301 1.74 -21.92 9.47
CA LYS A 301 0.53 -22.08 10.29
C LYS A 301 -0.13 -20.73 10.51
N TYR A 302 -1.44 -20.71 10.37
CA TYR A 302 -2.26 -19.51 10.51
C TYR A 302 -3.31 -19.72 11.60
N ASP A 303 -3.72 -18.63 12.25
CA ASP A 303 -4.89 -18.62 13.12
C ASP A 303 -6.20 -18.57 12.30
N ALA A 304 -7.35 -18.44 12.99
CA ALA A 304 -8.66 -18.40 12.36
C ALA A 304 -8.90 -17.14 11.51
N ASP A 305 -8.15 -16.07 11.77
CA ASP A 305 -8.23 -14.78 11.09
C ASP A 305 -7.20 -14.66 9.93
N LEU A 306 -6.46 -15.74 9.69
CA LEU A 306 -5.40 -15.88 8.68
C LEU A 306 -4.13 -15.07 8.98
N HIS A 307 -3.82 -14.84 10.25
CA HIS A 307 -2.52 -14.33 10.68
C HIS A 307 -1.53 -15.48 10.82
N LEU A 308 -0.34 -15.34 10.25
CA LEU A 308 0.71 -16.34 10.34
C LEU A 308 1.20 -16.41 11.78
N THR A 309 1.08 -17.54 12.46
CA THR A 309 1.51 -17.70 13.86
C THR A 309 2.80 -18.50 14.01
N GLU A 310 3.09 -19.41 13.09
CA GLU A 310 4.29 -20.25 13.14
C GLU A 310 4.81 -20.58 11.74
N VAL A 311 6.14 -20.61 11.61
CA VAL A 311 6.84 -21.18 10.45
C VAL A 311 7.67 -22.35 10.95
N GLU A 312 7.34 -23.55 10.48
CA GLU A 312 8.10 -24.76 10.77
C GLU A 312 8.93 -25.15 9.55
N ARG A 313 10.26 -25.12 9.68
CA ARG A 313 11.21 -25.50 8.64
C ARG A 313 11.85 -26.83 8.99
N VAL A 314 11.81 -27.78 8.06
CA VAL A 314 12.47 -29.08 8.15
C VAL A 314 13.53 -29.18 7.06
N GLN A 315 14.78 -29.43 7.45
CA GLN A 315 15.88 -29.68 6.52
C GLN A 315 16.80 -30.74 7.11
N ASN A 316 17.14 -31.78 6.33
CA ASN A 316 18.02 -32.88 6.75
C ASN A 316 17.59 -33.54 8.08
N GLY A 317 16.27 -33.63 8.32
CA GLY A 317 15.71 -34.19 9.56
C GLY A 317 15.75 -33.26 10.78
N VAL A 318 16.27 -32.04 10.65
CA VAL A 318 16.27 -31.02 11.71
C VAL A 318 15.06 -30.10 11.53
N THR A 319 14.31 -29.91 12.60
CA THR A 319 13.17 -28.98 12.66
C THR A 319 13.55 -27.68 13.37
N ALA A 320 13.25 -26.56 12.73
CA ALA A 320 13.38 -25.21 13.24
C ALA A 320 12.00 -24.54 13.25
N ARG A 321 11.69 -23.72 14.26
CA ARG A 321 10.41 -23.01 14.36
C ARG A 321 10.60 -21.54 14.67
N LYS A 322 9.96 -20.67 13.90
CA LYS A 322 9.77 -19.25 14.26
C LYS A 322 8.31 -19.02 14.64
N HIS A 323 8.08 -18.15 15.61
CA HIS A 323 6.74 -17.74 16.03
C HIS A 323 6.52 -16.26 15.77
N TYR A 324 5.30 -15.91 15.38
CA TYR A 324 4.88 -14.57 15.00
C TYR A 324 3.76 -14.13 15.93
N HIS A 325 3.87 -12.92 16.48
CA HIS A 325 3.06 -12.46 17.59
C HIS A 325 2.11 -11.35 17.16
N TYR A 326 0.85 -11.44 17.57
CA TYR A 326 -0.22 -10.49 17.26
C TYR A 326 -0.93 -10.10 18.56
N GLU A 327 -0.26 -9.27 19.36
CA GLU A 327 -0.60 -9.07 20.77
C GLU A 327 -1.27 -7.72 21.05
N ASP A 328 -1.52 -6.89 20.03
CA ASP A 328 -2.17 -5.59 20.22
C ASP A 328 -3.69 -5.79 20.40
N PRO A 329 -4.26 -5.52 21.59
CA PRO A 329 -5.68 -5.75 21.85
C PRO A 329 -6.60 -4.80 21.08
N ARG A 330 -6.06 -3.69 20.52
CA ARG A 330 -6.82 -2.73 19.71
C ARG A 330 -6.96 -3.20 18.27
N ASN A 331 -6.01 -4.01 17.80
CA ASN A 331 -6.02 -4.59 16.47
C ASN A 331 -5.18 -5.87 16.43
N THR A 332 -5.87 -7.01 16.48
CA THR A 332 -5.26 -8.34 16.50
C THR A 332 -4.66 -8.77 15.15
N GLY A 333 -4.75 -7.96 14.10
CA GLY A 333 -4.13 -8.23 12.79
C GLY A 333 -2.73 -7.64 12.60
N LEU A 334 -2.22 -6.91 13.59
CA LEU A 334 -0.92 -6.25 13.51
C LEU A 334 0.20 -7.13 14.09
N LEU A 335 1.24 -7.37 13.30
CA LEU A 335 2.42 -8.12 13.73
C LEU A 335 3.19 -7.31 14.77
N THR A 336 3.22 -7.79 16.00
CA THR A 336 3.86 -7.15 17.17
C THR A 336 5.24 -7.73 17.48
N GLY A 337 5.60 -8.88 16.91
CA GLY A 337 6.96 -9.39 17.07
C GLY A 337 7.20 -10.74 16.43
N ILE A 338 8.48 -11.15 16.43
CA ILE A 338 8.92 -12.46 15.95
C ILE A 338 9.86 -13.07 16.99
N THR A 339 9.62 -14.34 17.33
CA THR A 339 10.50 -15.18 18.13
C THR A 339 11.23 -16.17 17.23
N ASP A 340 12.55 -16.15 17.30
CA ASP A 340 13.42 -16.99 16.46
C ASP A 340 13.43 -18.45 16.91
N GLU A 341 14.20 -19.27 16.19
CA GLU A 341 14.39 -20.69 16.41
C GLU A 341 15.01 -21.03 17.78
N ARG A 342 15.61 -20.05 18.47
CA ARG A 342 16.22 -20.20 19.80
C ARG A 342 15.22 -19.87 20.91
N GLY A 343 13.99 -19.50 20.57
CA GLY A 343 12.99 -19.03 21.54
C GLY A 343 13.23 -17.60 22.01
N VAL A 344 14.06 -16.82 21.29
CA VAL A 344 14.35 -15.43 21.65
C VAL A 344 13.49 -14.50 20.79
N ARG A 345 12.77 -13.57 21.42
CA ARG A 345 12.07 -12.50 20.69
C ARG A 345 13.10 -11.55 20.08
N PHE A 346 13.34 -11.68 18.79
CA PHE A 346 14.39 -10.95 18.09
C PHE A 346 13.90 -9.64 17.49
N ALA A 347 12.59 -9.47 17.32
CA ALA A 347 11.96 -8.26 16.79
C ALA A 347 10.65 -7.94 17.52
N THR A 348 10.39 -6.64 17.73
CA THR A 348 9.21 -6.11 18.42
C THR A 348 8.75 -4.81 17.76
N TRP A 349 7.43 -4.70 17.57
CA TRP A 349 6.76 -3.52 17.01
C TRP A 349 5.56 -3.12 17.85
N SER A 350 5.24 -1.83 17.83
CA SER A 350 4.03 -1.30 18.46
C SER A 350 3.35 -0.30 17.55
N TYR A 351 2.04 -0.13 17.73
CA TYR A 351 1.18 0.66 16.85
C TYR A 351 0.41 1.72 17.65
N ASP A 352 -0.07 2.76 16.97
CA ASP A 352 -1.05 3.68 17.55
C ASP A 352 -2.49 3.18 17.37
N GLU A 353 -3.47 3.96 17.84
CA GLU A 353 -4.90 3.61 17.74
C GLU A 353 -5.41 3.56 16.30
N LYS A 354 -4.67 4.13 15.34
CA LYS A 354 -4.98 4.09 13.90
C LYS A 354 -4.27 2.93 13.18
N GLY A 355 -3.59 2.05 13.92
CA GLY A 355 -2.84 0.92 13.35
C GLY A 355 -1.54 1.31 12.65
N ARG A 356 -1.02 2.53 12.87
CA ARG A 356 0.25 2.97 12.30
C ARG A 356 1.38 2.54 13.21
N ALA A 357 2.44 1.97 12.66
CA ALA A 357 3.59 1.57 13.46
C ALA A 357 4.29 2.79 14.07
N VAL A 358 4.50 2.79 15.39
CA VAL A 358 5.15 3.86 16.16
C VAL A 358 6.48 3.44 16.77
N SER A 359 6.79 2.14 16.77
CA SER A 359 8.07 1.62 17.25
C SER A 359 8.49 0.38 16.45
N SER A 360 9.80 0.26 16.22
CA SER A 360 10.47 -0.92 15.65
C SER A 360 11.79 -1.12 16.36
N GLN A 361 12.03 -2.32 16.88
CA GLN A 361 13.30 -2.68 17.52
C GLN A 361 13.58 -4.16 17.40
N HIS A 362 14.86 -4.52 17.47
CA HIS A 362 15.30 -5.88 17.69
C HIS A 362 15.47 -6.18 19.19
N SER A 363 15.98 -7.38 19.49
CA SER A 363 16.33 -7.81 20.84
C SER A 363 17.14 -6.75 21.60
N ASP A 364 16.83 -6.57 22.87
CA ASP A 364 17.47 -5.60 23.78
C ASP A 364 17.44 -4.12 23.30
N GLY A 365 16.49 -3.76 22.44
CA GLY A 365 16.33 -2.38 21.93
C GLY A 365 17.28 -2.05 20.77
N ALA A 366 17.98 -3.04 20.22
CA ALA A 366 18.87 -2.83 19.08
C ALA A 366 18.10 -2.27 17.87
N GLY A 367 18.63 -1.20 17.25
CA GLY A 367 18.00 -0.55 16.10
C GLY A 367 16.65 0.10 16.40
N LEU A 368 16.39 0.46 17.66
CA LEU A 368 15.16 1.15 18.07
C LEU A 368 14.90 2.37 17.18
N THR A 369 13.75 2.37 16.53
CA THR A 369 13.22 3.49 15.75
C THR A 369 11.82 3.80 16.24
N GLN A 370 11.56 5.05 16.59
CA GLN A 370 10.25 5.54 17.00
C GLN A 370 9.70 6.53 15.98
N VAL A 371 8.39 6.50 15.74
CA VAL A 371 7.71 7.41 14.81
C VAL A 371 6.55 8.10 15.52
N ALA A 372 6.58 9.42 15.56
CA ALA A 372 5.45 10.25 15.96
C ALA A 372 4.79 10.84 14.72
N TYR A 373 3.47 10.67 14.60
CA TYR A 373 2.68 11.25 13.52
C TYR A 373 2.01 12.53 14.02
N ASN A 374 2.41 13.67 13.46
CA ASN A 374 2.06 14.99 13.96
C ASN A 374 0.72 15.49 13.39
N THR A 375 0.06 16.41 14.09
CA THR A 375 -1.22 16.99 13.67
C THR A 375 -1.14 17.87 12.43
N ASP A 376 0.05 18.37 12.09
CA ASP A 376 0.32 19.12 10.86
C ASP A 376 0.52 18.20 9.63
N GLY A 377 0.34 16.88 9.80
CA GLY A 377 0.50 15.87 8.76
C GLY A 377 1.93 15.39 8.54
N SER A 378 2.92 15.95 9.24
CA SER A 378 4.32 15.50 9.22
C SER A 378 4.55 14.28 10.12
N SER A 379 5.72 13.66 9.99
CA SER A 379 6.14 12.56 10.88
C SER A 379 7.54 12.82 11.45
N THR A 380 7.71 12.63 12.74
CA THR A 380 9.01 12.73 13.42
C THR A 380 9.54 11.33 13.71
N VAL A 381 10.67 10.98 13.11
CA VAL A 381 11.39 9.72 13.35
C VAL A 381 12.51 9.96 14.35
N THR A 382 12.60 9.13 15.38
CA THR A 382 13.68 9.16 16.39
C THR A 382 14.42 7.83 16.35
N ASN A 383 15.74 7.87 16.11
CA ASN A 383 16.57 6.66 16.07
C ASN A 383 17.07 6.22 17.45
N GLU A 384 17.85 5.15 17.50
CA GLU A 384 18.32 4.54 18.75
C GLU A 384 19.29 5.43 19.54
N LEU A 385 19.83 6.48 18.90
CA LEU A 385 20.71 7.48 19.50
C LEU A 385 19.95 8.72 20.00
N GLY A 386 18.62 8.73 19.89
CA GLY A 386 17.77 9.87 20.25
C GLY A 386 17.80 11.01 19.24
N LYS A 387 18.39 10.82 18.05
CA LYS A 387 18.39 11.85 17.00
C LYS A 387 17.05 11.85 16.28
N THR A 388 16.51 13.04 16.07
CA THR A 388 15.21 13.24 15.43
C THR A 388 15.37 13.65 13.97
N THR A 389 14.41 13.25 13.13
CA THR A 389 14.28 13.65 11.74
C THR A 389 12.80 13.84 11.42
N ILE A 390 12.44 14.98 10.85
CA ILE A 390 11.07 15.34 10.51
C ILE A 390 10.86 15.19 9.01
N TYR A 391 9.82 14.46 8.63
CA TYR A 391 9.39 14.28 7.26
C TYR A 391 8.13 15.08 6.98
N ARG A 392 8.12 15.84 5.89
CA ARG A 392 6.93 16.56 5.41
C ARG A 392 6.48 16.03 4.07
N TYR A 393 5.17 16.13 3.80
CA TYR A 393 4.57 15.46 2.65
C TYR A 393 3.67 16.36 1.79
N GLN A 394 3.83 16.19 0.47
CA GLN A 394 2.90 16.43 -0.64
C GLN A 394 1.85 15.31 -0.78
N GLN A 395 0.54 15.54 -0.66
CA GLN A 395 -0.45 14.55 -1.15
C GLN A 395 -0.63 14.73 -2.67
N ILE A 396 -0.27 13.71 -3.47
CA ILE A 396 -0.39 13.71 -4.94
C ILE A 396 -0.88 12.33 -5.40
N GLY A 397 -1.99 12.28 -6.14
CA GLY A 397 -2.55 11.03 -6.68
C GLY A 397 -2.86 9.97 -5.62
N GLY A 398 -3.39 10.38 -4.46
CA GLY A 398 -3.64 9.49 -3.33
C GLY A 398 -2.40 9.08 -2.52
N ILE A 399 -1.20 9.52 -2.90
CA ILE A 399 0.08 9.16 -2.24
C ILE A 399 0.71 10.35 -1.52
N LYS A 400 1.21 10.13 -0.29
CA LYS A 400 2.09 11.07 0.41
C LYS A 400 3.52 10.99 -0.13
N ARG A 401 3.93 12.01 -0.87
CA ARG A 401 5.28 12.21 -1.41
C ARG A 401 6.10 13.08 -0.46
N VAL A 402 7.34 12.72 -0.15
CA VAL A 402 8.21 13.50 0.75
C VAL A 402 8.63 14.80 0.07
N ILE A 403 8.35 15.95 0.67
CA ILE A 403 8.77 17.28 0.16
C ILE A 403 9.93 17.88 0.97
N SER A 404 10.09 17.51 2.24
CA SER A 404 11.27 17.85 3.04
C SER A 404 11.61 16.76 4.06
N ILE A 405 12.90 16.63 4.34
CA ILE A 405 13.47 15.84 5.44
C ILE A 405 14.33 16.79 6.24
N GLU A 406 13.95 17.11 7.47
CA GLU A 406 14.61 18.10 8.34
C GLU A 406 15.29 17.37 9.51
N GLY A 407 16.54 17.70 9.84
CA GLY A 407 17.27 17.11 10.95
C GLY A 407 18.78 17.14 10.75
N GLU A 408 19.54 16.81 11.80
CA GLU A 408 21.00 16.72 11.66
C GLU A 408 21.40 15.42 10.97
N PRO A 409 22.20 15.47 9.88
CA PRO A 409 22.70 14.27 9.23
C PRO A 409 23.36 13.33 10.25
N SER A 410 23.05 12.05 10.12
CA SER A 410 23.64 11.02 10.97
C SER A 410 23.91 9.75 10.17
N ALA A 411 24.69 8.82 10.72
CA ALA A 411 24.91 7.52 10.09
C ALA A 411 23.57 6.80 9.78
N ASN A 412 22.57 7.03 10.62
CA ASN A 412 21.23 6.47 10.50
C ASN A 412 20.27 7.38 9.71
N CYS A 413 20.72 8.53 9.20
CA CYS A 413 19.94 9.41 8.34
C CYS A 413 20.86 10.36 7.55
N PRO A 414 21.54 9.87 6.50
CA PRO A 414 22.39 10.72 5.66
C PRO A 414 21.58 11.71 4.81
N ALA A 415 20.28 11.47 4.61
CA ALA A 415 19.40 12.28 3.78
C ALA A 415 18.76 13.48 4.51
N SER A 416 19.09 13.74 5.78
CA SER A 416 18.55 14.90 6.50
C SER A 416 18.90 16.23 5.82
N ASN A 417 18.05 17.24 5.98
CA ASN A 417 18.11 18.53 5.30
C ASN A 417 18.03 18.43 3.77
N SER A 418 17.17 17.55 3.27
CA SER A 418 16.86 17.41 1.84
C SER A 418 15.45 17.94 1.52
N ALA A 419 15.25 18.40 0.30
CA ALA A 419 13.96 18.89 -0.19
C ALA A 419 13.65 18.34 -1.58
N TYR A 420 12.36 18.18 -1.90
CA TYR A 420 11.91 17.59 -3.15
C TYR A 420 10.68 18.32 -3.67
N THR A 421 10.53 18.36 -4.99
CA THR A 421 9.31 18.84 -5.66
C THR A 421 8.84 17.83 -6.69
N TYR A 422 7.56 17.91 -7.05
CA TYR A 422 6.90 16.97 -7.95
C TYR A 422 6.00 17.71 -8.94
N ASP A 423 5.73 17.09 -10.08
CA ASP A 423 4.65 17.49 -10.98
C ASP A 423 3.28 16.98 -10.47
N ASP A 424 2.21 17.33 -11.17
CA ASP A 424 0.84 16.90 -10.87
C ASP A 424 0.63 15.38 -11.01
N ARG A 425 1.48 14.70 -11.80
CA ARG A 425 1.53 13.24 -11.94
C ARG A 425 2.32 12.56 -10.81
N GLY A 426 2.96 13.32 -9.93
CA GLY A 426 3.77 12.81 -8.81
C GLY A 426 5.18 12.36 -9.21
N LEU A 427 5.67 12.76 -10.38
CA LEU A 427 7.05 12.56 -10.83
C LEU A 427 7.96 13.66 -10.27
N MET A 428 9.16 13.30 -9.80
CA MET A 428 10.05 14.22 -9.07
C MET A 428 10.66 15.26 -9.99
N LEU A 429 10.37 16.54 -9.81
CA LEU A 429 10.95 17.63 -10.61
C LEU A 429 12.30 18.08 -10.08
N THR A 430 12.46 18.14 -8.76
CA THR A 430 13.73 18.52 -8.13
C THR A 430 14.04 17.70 -6.89
N LYS A 431 15.33 17.54 -6.62
CA LYS A 431 15.89 17.01 -5.38
C LYS A 431 17.03 17.92 -4.95
N THR A 432 16.91 18.53 -3.77
CA THR A 432 18.01 19.21 -3.10
C THR A 432 18.54 18.29 -2.02
N ASP A 433 19.82 17.93 -2.09
CA ASP A 433 20.45 17.08 -1.08
C ASP A 433 20.88 17.88 0.17
N ALA A 434 21.36 17.16 1.19
CA ALA A 434 21.85 17.72 2.44
C ALA A 434 23.00 18.75 2.28
N LYS A 435 23.70 18.75 1.13
CA LYS A 435 24.79 19.68 0.81
C LYS A 435 24.28 20.91 0.04
N GLY A 436 22.98 20.99 -0.23
CA GLY A 436 22.38 22.03 -1.05
C GLY A 436 22.58 21.83 -2.55
N LEU A 437 23.05 20.66 -3.00
CA LEU A 437 23.18 20.37 -4.43
C LEU A 437 21.80 20.00 -4.98
N VAL A 438 21.43 20.69 -6.05
CA VAL A 438 20.13 20.51 -6.71
C VAL A 438 20.28 19.57 -7.91
N THR A 439 19.46 18.53 -7.95
CA THR A 439 19.22 17.72 -9.13
C THR A 439 17.83 18.01 -9.67
N THR A 440 17.71 18.29 -10.96
CA THR A 440 16.42 18.54 -11.64
C THR A 440 16.12 17.47 -12.66
N TYR A 441 14.85 17.13 -12.85
CA TYR A 441 14.41 16.10 -13.79
C TYR A 441 13.31 16.62 -14.71
N THR A 442 13.26 16.10 -15.92
CA THR A 442 12.12 16.28 -16.85
C THR A 442 11.70 14.92 -17.43
N TYR A 443 10.44 14.82 -17.80
CA TYR A 443 9.80 13.58 -18.23
C TYR A 443 9.03 13.75 -19.53
N ASP A 444 8.88 12.68 -20.30
CA ASP A 444 7.92 12.61 -21.40
C ASP A 444 6.48 12.37 -20.90
N ASP A 445 5.53 12.28 -21.83
CA ASP A 445 4.11 12.04 -21.52
C ASP A 445 3.86 10.65 -20.91
N ARG A 446 4.77 9.68 -21.16
CA ARG A 446 4.73 8.34 -20.55
C ARG A 446 5.32 8.32 -19.13
N GLY A 447 5.93 9.42 -18.69
CA GLY A 447 6.59 9.54 -17.41
C GLY A 447 8.03 9.00 -17.38
N LEU A 448 8.65 8.82 -18.55
CA LEU A 448 10.04 8.40 -18.68
C LEU A 448 10.98 9.62 -18.57
N GLU A 449 12.05 9.50 -17.79
CA GLU A 449 13.02 10.59 -17.57
C GLU A 449 13.75 10.92 -18.87
N VAL A 450 13.51 12.11 -19.44
CA VAL A 450 14.17 12.56 -20.68
C VAL A 450 15.38 13.44 -20.41
N SER A 451 15.44 14.09 -19.24
CA SER A 451 16.62 14.84 -18.80
C SER A 451 16.78 14.81 -17.30
N ARG A 452 18.03 14.75 -16.85
CA ARG A 452 18.45 14.96 -15.47
C ARG A 452 19.65 15.88 -15.44
N THR A 453 19.58 16.95 -14.68
CA THR A 453 20.73 17.83 -14.42
C THR A 453 21.11 17.69 -12.97
N GLU A 454 22.28 17.13 -12.69
CA GLU A 454 22.83 16.97 -11.34
C GLU A 454 23.72 18.17 -11.00
N ALA A 455 23.74 18.55 -9.71
CA ALA A 455 24.47 19.71 -9.21
C ALA A 455 24.17 21.01 -10.00
N GLY A 456 22.91 21.18 -10.41
CA GLY A 456 22.42 22.31 -11.19
C GLY A 456 22.73 23.65 -10.51
N GLY A 457 23.10 24.65 -11.32
CA GLY A 457 23.50 25.97 -10.83
C GLY A 457 24.93 26.04 -10.26
N THR A 458 25.68 24.94 -10.26
CA THR A 458 27.09 24.90 -9.84
C THR A 458 28.05 24.72 -11.03
N PRO A 459 29.36 25.02 -10.87
CA PRO A 459 30.35 24.78 -11.94
C PRO A 459 30.57 23.31 -12.30
N VAL A 460 30.11 22.37 -11.46
CA VAL A 460 30.21 20.92 -11.69
C VAL A 460 28.89 20.30 -12.14
N ALA A 461 27.93 21.14 -12.57
CA ALA A 461 26.66 20.68 -13.08
C ALA A 461 26.88 19.75 -14.29
N ARG A 462 26.18 18.62 -14.30
CA ARG A 462 26.18 17.69 -15.45
C ARG A 462 24.76 17.35 -15.85
N THR A 463 24.49 17.39 -17.16
CA THR A 463 23.18 17.05 -17.71
C THR A 463 23.27 15.75 -18.48
N ILE A 464 22.38 14.83 -18.13
CA ILE A 464 22.17 13.54 -18.79
C ILE A 464 20.81 13.62 -19.49
N THR A 465 20.78 13.38 -20.80
CA THR A 465 19.52 13.26 -21.55
C THR A 465 19.33 11.83 -22.05
N THR A 466 18.10 11.35 -22.04
CA THR A 466 17.74 10.01 -22.50
C THR A 466 16.68 10.10 -23.60
N GLU A 467 16.98 9.48 -24.74
CA GLU A 467 16.01 9.18 -25.79
C GLU A 467 15.50 7.76 -25.58
N TRP A 468 14.18 7.58 -25.61
CA TRP A 468 13.50 6.31 -25.32
C TRP A 468 12.91 5.69 -26.58
N ASP A 469 12.80 4.36 -26.58
CA ASP A 469 12.02 3.61 -27.55
C ASP A 469 10.55 4.11 -27.53
N PRO A 470 9.89 4.36 -28.68
CA PRO A 470 8.53 4.91 -28.72
C PRO A 470 7.45 4.04 -28.09
N ALA A 471 7.65 2.72 -28.03
CA ALA A 471 6.66 1.77 -27.54
C ALA A 471 7.10 1.07 -26.25
N ARG A 472 8.41 0.92 -26.03
CA ARG A 472 8.97 0.15 -24.90
C ARG A 472 9.65 1.05 -23.87
N PHE A 473 9.76 0.55 -22.63
CA PHE A 473 10.50 1.20 -21.54
C PHE A 473 12.01 0.99 -21.67
N LEU A 474 12.57 1.21 -22.86
CA LEU A 474 13.97 0.94 -23.22
C LEU A 474 14.68 2.20 -23.70
N PRO A 475 15.84 2.59 -23.12
CA PRO A 475 16.58 3.75 -23.58
C PRO A 475 17.30 3.41 -24.89
N VAL A 476 17.14 4.22 -25.94
CA VAL A 476 17.84 4.03 -27.22
C VAL A 476 19.10 4.88 -27.32
N LYS A 477 19.18 5.98 -26.56
CA LYS A 477 20.38 6.82 -26.48
C LYS A 477 20.43 7.60 -25.16
N THR A 478 21.61 7.66 -24.55
CA THR A 478 21.90 8.52 -23.42
C THR A 478 23.07 9.43 -23.76
N VAL A 479 22.98 10.71 -23.38
CA VAL A 479 24.03 11.71 -23.60
C VAL A 479 24.34 12.36 -22.28
N ASP A 480 25.60 12.26 -21.85
CA ASP A 480 26.14 13.06 -20.74
C ASP A 480 27.16 14.10 -21.27
N ASP A 481 27.86 14.77 -20.36
CA ASP A 481 28.84 15.80 -20.69
C ASP A 481 30.08 15.24 -21.40
N GLN A 482 30.38 13.96 -21.20
CA GLN A 482 31.61 13.31 -21.67
C GLN A 482 31.35 12.21 -22.70
N ARG A 483 30.11 11.70 -22.78
CA ARG A 483 29.82 10.46 -23.47
C ARG A 483 28.44 10.45 -24.10
N ILE A 484 28.37 9.85 -25.29
CA ILE A 484 27.13 9.44 -25.93
C ILE A 484 27.10 7.91 -25.91
N THR A 485 26.05 7.31 -25.36
CA THR A 485 25.82 5.87 -25.40
C THR A 485 24.55 5.56 -26.17
N SER A 486 24.67 4.78 -27.24
CA SER A 486 23.54 4.31 -28.05
C SER A 486 23.30 2.83 -27.83
N TYR A 487 22.02 2.45 -27.79
CA TYR A 487 21.57 1.09 -27.55
C TYR A 487 20.74 0.61 -28.73
N ARG A 488 20.85 -0.69 -29.03
CA ARG A 488 19.93 -1.37 -29.93
C ARG A 488 19.42 -2.62 -29.23
N TYR A 489 18.16 -2.92 -29.47
CA TYR A 489 17.48 -4.09 -28.94
C TYR A 489 16.91 -4.92 -30.07
N ASP A 490 16.74 -6.22 -29.84
CA ASP A 490 15.88 -7.05 -30.68
C ASP A 490 14.40 -6.83 -30.34
N ASP A 491 13.51 -7.54 -31.05
CA ASP A 491 12.06 -7.45 -30.87
C ASP A 491 11.61 -7.94 -29.49
N GLN A 492 12.42 -8.76 -28.81
CA GLN A 492 12.16 -9.25 -27.46
C GLN A 492 12.71 -8.31 -26.38
N GLY A 493 13.32 -7.18 -26.76
CA GLY A 493 13.87 -6.20 -25.82
C GLY A 493 15.23 -6.59 -25.25
N ARG A 494 15.91 -7.60 -25.82
CA ARG A 494 17.29 -7.93 -25.44
C ARG A 494 18.24 -6.96 -26.11
N GLU A 495 19.22 -6.44 -25.36
CA GLU A 495 20.25 -5.56 -25.92
C GLU A 495 21.12 -6.34 -26.91
N ILE A 496 21.10 -5.94 -28.18
CA ILE A 496 21.94 -6.52 -29.25
C ILE A 496 23.24 -5.74 -29.44
N SER A 497 23.26 -4.45 -29.11
CA SER A 497 24.49 -3.66 -29.11
C SER A 497 24.40 -2.46 -28.19
N ARG A 498 25.55 -2.10 -27.63
CA ARG A 498 25.79 -0.86 -26.90
C ARG A 498 27.09 -0.25 -27.38
N GLN A 499 27.01 1.01 -27.80
CA GLN A 499 28.16 1.76 -28.29
C GLN A 499 28.30 3.04 -27.47
N SER A 500 29.47 3.25 -26.87
CA SER A 500 29.80 4.49 -26.17
C SER A 500 30.91 5.22 -26.91
N VAL A 501 30.69 6.49 -27.22
CA VAL A 501 31.70 7.38 -27.80
C VAL A 501 31.92 8.59 -26.90
N ALA A 502 33.16 9.07 -26.84
CA ALA A 502 33.45 10.34 -26.18
C ALA A 502 32.76 11.48 -26.94
N ARG A 503 32.29 12.47 -26.19
CA ARG A 503 31.62 13.66 -26.73
C ARG A 503 32.61 14.73 -27.18
#